data_AF-B4GEW3-F1
#
_entry.id   AF-B4GEW3-F1
#
_cell.length_a   1.000
_cell.length_b   1.000
_cell.length_c   1.000
_cell.angle_alpha   90.00
_cell.angle_beta   90.00
_cell.angle_gamma   90.00
#
_symmetry.space_group_name_H-M   'P 1'
#
loop_
_entity.id
_entity.type
_entity.pdbx_description
1 polymer ?
#
loop_
_entity_poly.entity_id
_entity_poly.type
_entity_poly.pdbx_seq_one_letter_code
_entity_poly.pdbx_strand_id
1 'polypeptide(L)'
;MDTTTVPRASARMMTPEELVMQSLTKQIFKSRLFRGHYLGRYFVEQIGDYRDVIALQRSERELEKLLIRDAGQLQMFYQRCVPNMWVGISYGSLGNYKHIPHPAQLETCIWAELNDLALGEYWFSIKTLRFRDQEVLLKLKTVRAVEPEPMATPRRSVSINRTTASNTITAAGESSTTESQVTDQPPPLGLADFLEVLRQWGEGIKQTTYDFMANDVNKHNIMGTIRFLGLLLFSIGGGAIAALRFLGIFAVRFLFELSRLSHALTPILLQILQFLNNIVGGVFILFTMIWKDIITRGQPPTPKQPLEGSTRFKSITYDRSDRRRWR
;
A
#
# COMPACT_ATOMS: atom_id res chain seq x y z
N MET A 1 26.60 42.09 22.21
CA MET A 1 26.76 40.63 22.40
C MET A 1 25.54 40.25 23.20
N ASP A 2 24.43 40.00 22.50
CA ASP A 2 23.12 39.93 23.14
C ASP A 2 22.68 38.47 23.07
N THR A 3 22.80 37.80 24.21
CA THR A 3 22.44 36.40 24.39
C THR A 3 20.92 36.33 24.57
N THR A 4 20.20 36.17 23.45
CA THR A 4 18.77 35.86 23.45
C THR A 4 18.58 34.41 23.92
N THR A 5 18.32 34.26 25.21
CA THR A 5 17.86 33.01 25.82
C THR A 5 16.49 32.63 25.27
N VAL A 6 16.44 31.58 24.45
CA VAL A 6 15.20 30.96 23.97
C VAL A 6 14.48 30.30 25.16
N PRO A 7 13.18 30.58 25.41
CA PRO A 7 12.46 29.94 26.50
C PRO A 7 12.24 28.46 26.21
N ARG A 8 12.61 27.63 27.20
CA ARG A 8 12.43 26.18 27.22
C ARG A 8 10.94 25.83 27.31
N ALA A 9 10.53 24.88 26.46
CA ALA A 9 9.18 24.33 26.27
C ALA A 9 8.25 24.40 27.50
N SER A 10 7.36 25.39 27.51
CA SER A 10 6.12 25.35 28.27
C SER A 10 5.12 24.48 27.50
N ALA A 11 4.74 23.33 28.06
CA ALA A 11 3.73 22.45 27.49
C ALA A 11 2.38 23.17 27.44
N ARG A 12 2.12 23.86 26.32
CA ARG A 12 0.84 24.49 26.02
C ARG A 12 -0.23 23.41 26.02
N MET A 13 -1.31 23.63 26.77
CA MET A 13 -2.48 22.76 26.65
C MET A 13 -3.11 22.95 25.27
N MET A 14 -3.06 21.88 24.48
CA MET A 14 -3.59 21.84 23.13
C MET A 14 -5.12 21.76 23.18
N THR A 15 -5.81 22.64 22.44
CA THR A 15 -7.29 22.63 22.45
C THR A 15 -7.82 21.41 21.68
N PRO A 16 -9.02 20.90 22.00
CA PRO A 16 -9.62 19.79 21.25
C PRO A 16 -9.82 20.14 19.77
N GLU A 17 -10.13 21.41 19.46
CA GLU A 17 -10.24 21.91 18.08
C GLU A 17 -8.90 21.82 17.33
N GLU A 18 -7.80 22.17 17.99
CA GLU A 18 -6.45 22.07 17.41
C GLU A 18 -6.09 20.61 17.12
N LEU A 19 -6.47 19.67 18.01
CA LEU A 19 -6.24 18.23 17.80
C LEU A 19 -7.00 17.71 16.57
N VAL A 20 -8.27 18.09 16.44
CA VAL A 20 -9.11 17.70 15.29
C VAL A 20 -8.51 18.27 14.01
N MET A 21 -8.18 19.56 13.98
CA MET A 21 -7.56 20.20 12.81
C MET A 21 -6.26 19.50 12.43
N GLN A 22 -5.34 19.31 13.38
CA GLN A 22 -4.07 18.64 13.10
C GLN A 22 -4.28 17.22 12.56
N SER A 23 -5.25 16.47 13.09
CA SER A 23 -5.55 15.11 12.62
C SER A 23 -6.07 15.10 11.19
N LEU A 24 -6.98 16.03 10.86
CA LEU A 24 -7.58 16.18 9.54
C LEU A 24 -6.52 16.58 8.52
N THR A 25 -5.72 17.61 8.81
CA THR A 25 -4.67 18.07 7.90
C THR A 25 -3.61 16.97 7.70
N LYS A 26 -3.22 16.25 8.77
CA LYS A 26 -2.32 15.09 8.64
C LYS A 26 -2.90 14.04 7.69
N GLN A 27 -4.20 13.75 7.77
CA GLN A 27 -4.87 12.77 6.91
C GLN A 27 -4.93 13.21 5.46
N ILE A 28 -5.20 14.49 5.17
CA ILE A 28 -5.26 15.03 3.81
C ILE A 28 -3.95 14.84 3.04
N PHE A 29 -2.81 15.08 3.70
CA PHE A 29 -1.50 15.06 3.04
C PHE A 29 -0.79 13.71 3.12
N LYS A 30 -1.19 12.80 4.01
CA LYS A 30 -0.53 11.52 4.21
C LYS A 30 -0.48 10.70 2.92
N SER A 31 0.70 10.15 2.64
CA SER A 31 0.97 9.25 1.51
C SER A 31 0.82 9.87 0.12
N ARG A 32 0.69 11.20 -0.01
CA ARG A 32 0.72 11.85 -1.33
C ARG A 32 2.12 11.83 -1.93
N LEU A 33 2.21 11.55 -3.22
CA LEU A 33 3.43 11.61 -4.00
C LEU A 33 3.42 12.86 -4.85
N PHE A 34 4.58 13.50 -5.00
CA PHE A 34 4.73 14.66 -5.89
C PHE A 34 6.15 14.76 -6.42
N ARG A 35 6.29 15.45 -7.55
CA ARG A 35 7.59 15.80 -8.11
C ARG A 35 7.99 17.23 -7.70
N GLY A 36 9.23 17.37 -7.24
CA GLY A 36 9.76 18.66 -6.80
C GLY A 36 11.24 18.81 -7.11
N HIS A 37 11.68 20.06 -7.19
CA HIS A 37 13.08 20.44 -7.35
C HIS A 37 13.63 20.84 -5.99
N TYR A 38 14.62 20.12 -5.50
CA TYR A 38 15.34 20.51 -4.29
C TYR A 38 16.35 21.61 -4.62
N LEU A 39 16.15 22.79 -4.03
CA LEU A 39 16.91 24.00 -4.33
C LEU A 39 18.03 24.27 -3.33
N GLY A 40 17.99 23.63 -2.16
CA GLY A 40 19.00 23.76 -1.13
C GLY A 40 18.42 24.13 0.23
N ARG A 41 19.32 24.47 1.14
CA ARG A 41 19.03 24.77 2.54
C ARG A 41 19.17 26.26 2.80
N TYR A 42 18.11 26.88 3.30
CA TYR A 42 18.04 28.32 3.54
C TYR A 42 17.68 28.61 5.00
N PHE A 43 18.19 29.72 5.52
CA PHE A 43 17.93 30.16 6.89
C PHE A 43 16.57 30.85 6.98
N VAL A 44 15.74 30.44 7.94
CA VAL A 44 14.42 31.03 8.19
C VAL A 44 14.48 31.87 9.46
N GLU A 45 14.42 33.19 9.31
CA GLU A 45 14.57 34.13 10.43
C GLU A 45 13.48 33.98 11.50
N GLN A 46 12.24 33.62 11.10
CA GLN A 46 11.13 33.48 12.06
C GLN A 46 11.37 32.35 13.09
N ILE A 47 12.10 31.31 12.70
CA ILE A 47 12.36 30.13 13.55
C ILE A 47 13.79 30.16 14.09
N GLY A 48 14.70 30.88 13.42
CA GLY A 48 16.12 30.91 13.78
C GLY A 48 16.87 29.63 13.40
N ASP A 49 16.40 28.89 12.38
CA ASP A 49 16.97 27.62 11.96
C ASP A 49 16.93 27.43 10.42
N TYR A 50 17.70 26.48 9.92
CA TYR A 50 17.79 26.16 8.50
C TYR A 50 16.73 25.15 8.06
N ARG A 51 16.15 25.38 6.88
CA ARG A 51 15.13 24.52 6.29
C ARG A 51 15.45 24.23 4.83
N ASP A 52 15.11 23.04 4.40
CA ASP A 52 15.31 22.54 3.04
C ASP A 52 14.15 23.00 2.16
N VAL A 53 14.47 23.67 1.05
CA VAL A 53 13.49 24.28 0.13
C VAL A 53 13.30 23.41 -1.10
N ILE A 54 12.04 23.07 -1.35
CA ILE A 54 11.63 22.27 -2.51
C ILE A 54 10.60 23.08 -3.30
N ALA A 55 10.92 23.45 -4.54
CA ALA A 55 9.96 24.03 -5.45
C ALA A 55 9.11 22.92 -6.09
N LEU A 56 7.79 23.11 -6.13
CA LEU A 56 6.92 22.16 -6.82
C LEU A 56 7.18 22.19 -8.33
N GLN A 57 7.03 21.05 -8.97
CA GLN A 57 7.03 21.01 -10.41
C GLN A 57 5.72 21.55 -11.02
N ARG A 58 5.81 22.16 -12.21
CA ARG A 58 4.69 22.66 -13.03
C ARG A 58 3.50 21.71 -13.22
N SER A 59 3.71 20.40 -13.21
CA SER A 59 2.63 19.39 -13.32
C SER A 59 1.80 19.26 -12.04
N GLU A 60 2.32 19.65 -10.88
CA GLU A 60 1.71 19.44 -9.56
C GLU A 60 0.73 20.57 -9.18
N ARG A 61 -0.10 21.04 -10.12
CA ARG A 61 -1.02 22.17 -9.91
C ARG A 61 -2.12 21.88 -8.91
N GLU A 62 -2.59 20.65 -8.86
CA GLU A 62 -3.63 20.23 -7.90
C GLU A 62 -3.10 20.25 -6.47
N LEU A 63 -1.87 19.78 -6.28
CA LEU A 63 -1.19 19.83 -5.00
C LEU A 63 -0.86 21.26 -4.58
N GLU A 64 -0.43 22.11 -5.52
CA GLU A 64 -0.22 23.54 -5.27
C GLU A 64 -1.48 24.21 -4.71
N LYS A 65 -2.63 24.05 -5.38
CA LYS A 65 -3.90 24.62 -4.91
C LYS A 65 -4.26 24.12 -3.51
N LEU A 66 -4.03 22.84 -3.25
CA LEU A 66 -4.27 22.23 -1.94
C LEU A 66 -3.36 22.82 -0.86
N LEU A 67 -2.06 22.92 -1.13
CA LEU A 67 -1.06 23.47 -0.21
C LEU A 67 -1.34 24.92 0.13
N ILE A 68 -1.64 25.77 -0.86
CA ILE A 68 -1.93 27.19 -0.64
C ILE A 68 -3.19 27.36 0.21
N ARG A 69 -4.26 26.62 -0.11
CA ARG A 69 -5.53 26.69 0.62
C ARG A 69 -5.34 26.26 2.07
N ASP A 70 -4.73 25.11 2.28
CA ASP A 70 -4.59 24.54 3.62
C ASP A 70 -3.54 25.33 4.44
N ALA A 71 -2.49 25.87 3.81
CA ALA A 71 -1.55 26.79 4.47
C ALA A 71 -2.25 28.06 4.97
N GLY A 72 -3.12 28.66 4.14
CA GLY A 72 -3.91 29.83 4.54
C GLY A 72 -4.86 29.52 5.70
N GLN A 73 -5.51 28.35 5.68
CA GLN A 73 -6.37 27.90 6.79
C GLN A 73 -5.58 27.68 8.08
N LEU A 74 -4.44 27.00 8.00
CA LEU A 74 -3.56 26.79 9.16
C LEU A 74 -3.06 28.12 9.72
N GLN A 75 -2.65 29.05 8.86
CA GLN A 75 -2.18 30.36 9.27
C GLN A 75 -3.29 31.15 9.98
N MET A 76 -4.51 31.18 9.41
CA MET A 76 -5.66 31.85 10.04
C MET A 76 -6.06 31.23 11.38
N PHE A 77 -6.01 29.90 11.50
CA PHE A 77 -6.31 29.20 12.75
C PHE A 77 -5.26 29.53 13.82
N TYR A 78 -3.98 29.37 13.49
CA TYR A 78 -2.90 29.57 14.46
C TYR A 78 -2.65 31.03 14.80
N GLN A 79 -3.02 32.01 13.97
CA GLN A 79 -2.95 33.43 14.35
C GLN A 79 -3.67 33.74 15.67
N ARG A 80 -4.76 33.02 15.97
CA ARG A 80 -5.53 33.18 17.22
C ARG A 80 -4.88 32.46 18.40
N CYS A 81 -4.19 31.38 18.11
CA CYS A 81 -3.70 30.43 19.11
C CYS A 81 -2.24 30.70 19.45
N VAL A 82 -1.37 30.74 18.45
CA VAL A 82 0.09 30.83 18.54
C VAL A 82 0.54 32.06 17.73
N PRO A 83 0.81 33.20 18.37
CA PRO A 83 1.37 34.34 17.67
C PRO A 83 2.74 33.93 17.09
N ASN A 84 2.94 34.21 15.80
CA ASN A 84 4.13 33.83 15.01
C ASN A 84 4.29 32.34 14.65
N MET A 85 3.20 31.56 14.62
CA MET A 85 3.26 30.23 14.02
C MET A 85 3.73 30.30 12.56
N TRP A 86 4.85 29.65 12.27
CA TRP A 86 5.37 29.57 10.91
C TRP A 86 4.85 28.32 10.19
N VAL A 87 4.34 28.48 8.98
CA VAL A 87 3.88 27.37 8.15
C VAL A 87 4.89 27.16 7.03
N GLY A 88 5.45 25.95 6.93
CA GLY A 88 6.47 25.57 5.95
C GLY A 88 5.96 25.42 4.51
N ILE A 89 5.05 26.30 4.09
CA ILE A 89 4.51 26.40 2.73
C ILE A 89 4.55 27.88 2.38
N SER A 90 5.21 28.24 1.29
CA SER A 90 5.27 29.63 0.83
C SER A 90 4.92 29.75 -0.64
N TYR A 91 4.35 30.88 -1.01
CA TYR A 91 4.10 31.26 -2.39
C TYR A 91 5.12 32.31 -2.80
N GLY A 92 5.98 31.98 -3.76
CA GLY A 92 7.03 32.87 -4.26
C GLY A 92 8.22 32.99 -3.31
N SER A 93 8.72 34.23 -3.17
CA SER A 93 9.91 34.53 -2.35
C SER A 93 9.54 34.71 -0.88
N LEU A 94 10.33 34.13 0.04
CA LEU A 94 10.11 34.23 1.48
C LEU A 94 11.40 34.59 2.20
N GLY A 95 11.38 35.71 2.94
CA GLY A 95 12.54 36.20 3.68
C GLY A 95 13.74 36.45 2.76
N ASN A 96 14.87 35.83 3.09
CA ASN A 96 16.12 35.92 2.32
C ASN A 96 16.13 35.02 1.08
N TYR A 97 15.15 34.14 0.92
CA TYR A 97 15.02 33.28 -0.24
C TYR A 97 14.25 33.99 -1.36
N LYS A 98 14.95 34.27 -2.46
CA LYS A 98 14.36 34.79 -3.69
C LYS A 98 14.11 33.65 -4.67
N HIS A 99 12.85 33.28 -4.85
CA HIS A 99 12.44 32.28 -5.83
C HIS A 99 12.63 32.84 -7.24
N ILE A 100 13.48 32.19 -8.04
CA ILE A 100 13.65 32.50 -9.47
C ILE A 100 12.91 31.39 -10.22
N PRO A 101 11.68 31.64 -10.71
CA PRO A 101 10.87 30.58 -11.30
C PRO A 101 11.54 30.05 -12.57
N HIS A 102 11.97 28.79 -12.53
CA HIS A 102 12.35 28.05 -13.72
C HIS A 102 11.07 27.66 -14.50
N PRO A 103 11.06 27.61 -15.84
CA PRO A 103 9.86 27.26 -16.62
C PRO A 103 9.20 25.91 -16.27
N ALA A 104 9.94 25.01 -15.62
CA ALA A 104 9.46 23.72 -15.13
C ALA A 104 8.99 23.73 -13.67
N GLN A 105 9.14 24.84 -12.95
CA GLN A 105 8.81 25.00 -11.52
C GLN A 105 7.59 25.90 -11.32
N LEU A 106 6.82 25.64 -10.27
CA LEU A 106 5.77 26.51 -9.76
C LEU A 106 6.35 27.51 -8.77
N GLU A 107 5.59 28.57 -8.46
CA GLU A 107 6.01 29.57 -7.47
C GLU A 107 5.90 29.04 -6.03
N THR A 108 5.13 27.97 -5.82
CA THR A 108 4.93 27.38 -4.50
C THR A 108 6.13 26.54 -4.08
N CYS A 109 6.65 26.85 -2.88
CA CYS A 109 7.76 26.16 -2.25
C CYS A 109 7.31 25.47 -0.96
N ILE A 110 7.80 24.25 -0.75
CA ILE A 110 7.67 23.50 0.49
C ILE A 110 8.97 23.61 1.26
N TRP A 111 8.85 23.95 2.53
CA TRP A 111 9.96 24.00 3.47
C TRP A 111 9.89 22.76 4.37
N ALA A 112 10.95 21.96 4.36
CA ALA A 112 10.99 20.69 5.04
C ALA A 112 12.34 20.46 5.74
N GLU A 113 12.42 19.36 6.48
CA GLU A 113 13.67 18.82 6.99
C GLU A 113 14.00 17.56 6.20
N LEU A 114 15.06 17.61 5.41
CA LEU A 114 15.62 16.50 4.64
C LEU A 114 16.99 16.09 5.22
N ASN A 115 17.35 14.84 5.00
CA ASN A 115 18.67 14.31 5.34
C ASN A 115 19.56 14.40 4.11
N ASP A 116 20.48 15.37 4.12
CA ASP A 116 21.61 15.55 3.19
C ASP A 116 21.36 15.02 1.75
N LEU A 117 20.43 15.68 1.06
CA LEU A 117 20.05 15.35 -0.32
C LEU A 117 20.84 16.23 -1.29
N ALA A 118 21.32 15.67 -2.40
CA ALA A 118 21.95 16.47 -3.46
C ALA A 118 20.93 17.34 -4.19
N LEU A 119 21.34 18.50 -4.70
CA LEU A 119 20.48 19.40 -5.50
C LEU A 119 19.97 18.68 -6.76
N GLY A 120 18.69 18.84 -7.10
CA GLY A 120 18.10 18.20 -8.28
C GLY A 120 16.61 17.93 -8.19
N GLU A 121 16.10 17.17 -9.16
CA GLU A 121 14.70 16.74 -9.21
C GLU A 121 14.51 15.38 -8.54
N TYR A 122 13.47 15.29 -7.70
CA TYR A 122 13.14 14.06 -7.02
C TYR A 122 11.63 13.83 -6.94
N TRP A 123 11.28 12.56 -6.81
CA TRP A 123 9.97 12.16 -6.32
C TRP A 123 9.98 12.17 -4.79
N PHE A 124 9.05 12.90 -4.21
CA PHE A 124 8.85 12.99 -2.78
C PHE A 124 7.52 12.34 -2.39
N SER A 125 7.49 11.72 -1.21
CA SER A 125 6.28 11.24 -0.56
C SER A 125 6.08 11.98 0.75
N ILE A 126 4.90 12.55 0.94
CA ILE A 126 4.54 13.21 2.21
C ILE A 126 4.19 12.12 3.23
N LYS A 127 5.03 11.95 4.25
CA LYS A 127 4.77 10.97 5.33
C LYS A 127 3.68 11.47 6.26
N THR A 128 3.80 12.72 6.72
CA THR A 128 2.89 13.35 7.69
C THR A 128 3.22 14.85 7.82
N LEU A 129 2.38 15.60 8.53
CA LEU A 129 2.70 16.94 9.01
C LEU A 129 3.24 16.86 10.45
N ARG A 130 4.34 17.58 10.71
CA ARG A 130 4.91 17.82 12.03
C ARG A 130 4.42 19.17 12.52
N PHE A 131 3.76 19.16 13.67
CA PHE A 131 3.40 20.37 14.40
C PHE A 131 4.35 20.48 15.57
N ARG A 132 5.09 21.58 15.63
CA ARG A 132 5.93 22.00 16.76
C ARG A 132 5.32 23.26 17.36
N ASP A 133 5.89 23.75 18.46
CA ASP A 133 5.34 24.87 19.21
C ASP A 133 5.23 26.17 18.39
N GLN A 134 6.14 26.38 17.43
CA GLN A 134 6.22 27.59 16.61
C GLN A 134 6.27 27.32 15.10
N GLU A 135 6.20 26.07 14.67
CA GLU A 135 6.30 25.74 13.25
C GLU A 135 5.48 24.51 12.83
N VAL A 136 4.98 24.53 11.59
CA VAL A 136 4.30 23.42 10.92
C VAL A 136 5.08 23.02 9.68
N LEU A 137 5.53 21.76 9.62
CA LEU A 137 6.36 21.26 8.52
C LEU A 137 5.81 19.98 7.91
N LEU A 138 6.04 19.82 6.61
CA LEU A 138 5.81 18.57 5.93
C LEU A 138 7.01 17.64 6.15
N LYS A 139 6.76 16.46 6.71
CA LYS A 139 7.76 15.40 6.80
C LYS A 139 7.79 14.63 5.49
N LEU A 140 8.87 14.77 4.74
CA LEU A 140 9.00 14.17 3.41
C LEU A 140 9.87 12.91 3.43
N LYS A 141 9.64 12.02 2.47
CA LYS A 141 10.50 10.89 2.11
C LYS A 141 10.92 11.05 0.66
N THR A 142 12.22 11.04 0.38
CA THR A 142 12.70 10.90 -0.98
C THR A 142 12.42 9.47 -1.47
N VAL A 143 11.79 9.34 -2.64
CA VAL A 143 11.44 8.05 -3.26
C VAL A 143 12.49 7.67 -4.29
N ARG A 144 12.78 8.56 -5.25
CA ARG A 144 13.79 8.38 -6.29
C ARG A 144 14.22 9.72 -6.89
N ALA A 145 15.44 9.78 -7.41
CA ALA A 145 15.88 10.86 -8.28
C ALA A 145 15.15 10.79 -9.63
N VAL A 146 14.89 11.95 -10.22
CA VAL A 146 14.45 12.05 -11.61
C VAL A 146 15.70 12.34 -12.42
N GLU A 147 16.03 11.46 -13.37
CA GLU A 147 17.13 11.74 -14.29
C GLU A 147 16.77 12.99 -15.11
N PRO A 148 17.68 13.97 -15.21
CA PRO A 148 17.44 15.14 -16.03
C PRO A 148 17.30 14.67 -17.48
N GLU A 149 16.10 14.80 -18.04
CA GLU A 149 15.88 14.55 -19.46
C GLU A 149 16.82 15.50 -20.24
N PRO A 150 17.77 14.98 -21.03
CA PRO A 150 18.68 15.85 -21.76
C PRO A 150 17.86 16.69 -22.72
N MET A 151 17.85 18.01 -22.49
CA MET A 151 17.18 18.97 -23.36
C MET A 151 17.68 18.75 -24.80
N ALA A 152 16.82 18.14 -25.61
CA ALA A 152 17.02 18.08 -27.05
C ALA A 152 17.08 19.53 -27.56
N THR A 153 18.18 19.83 -28.24
CA THR A 153 18.48 21.09 -28.91
C THR A 153 17.29 21.65 -29.71
N PRO A 154 17.11 22.99 -29.75
CA PRO A 154 15.92 23.62 -30.26
C PRO A 154 15.89 23.61 -31.79
N ARG A 155 14.88 22.98 -32.40
CA ARG A 155 14.47 23.26 -33.79
C ARG A 155 13.25 24.18 -33.80
N ARG A 156 13.55 25.46 -34.05
CA ARG A 156 12.78 26.50 -34.75
C ARG A 156 11.26 26.31 -34.91
N SER A 157 10.54 27.14 -34.14
CA SER A 157 9.40 28.00 -34.51
C SER A 157 8.15 27.42 -35.18
N VAL A 158 7.00 27.57 -34.50
CA VAL A 158 5.88 28.41 -34.99
C VAL A 158 5.22 29.11 -33.80
N SER A 159 5.22 30.44 -33.86
CA SER A 159 4.55 31.37 -32.94
C SER A 159 3.06 31.46 -33.25
N ILE A 160 2.20 31.38 -32.23
CA ILE A 160 0.85 31.99 -32.28
C ILE A 160 0.58 32.74 -30.97
N ASN A 161 0.16 33.97 -31.16
CA ASN A 161 -0.08 35.06 -30.25
C ASN A 161 -1.32 34.87 -29.35
N ARG A 162 -1.25 35.45 -28.14
CA ARG A 162 -2.20 36.42 -27.51
C ARG A 162 -3.69 36.01 -27.54
N THR A 163 -4.41 35.95 -26.42
CA THR A 163 -4.81 37.12 -25.61
C THR A 163 -5.32 36.74 -24.22
N THR A 164 -4.92 37.53 -23.24
CA THR A 164 -5.58 37.84 -21.97
C THR A 164 -7.04 38.26 -22.14
N ALA A 165 -7.93 37.74 -21.30
CA ALA A 165 -9.14 38.43 -20.83
C ALA A 165 -9.57 37.83 -19.47
N SER A 166 -9.21 38.52 -18.40
CA SER A 166 -9.90 38.45 -17.12
C SER A 166 -11.29 39.06 -17.26
N ASN A 167 -12.31 38.52 -16.59
CA ASN A 167 -13.45 39.24 -16.02
C ASN A 167 -14.14 38.31 -14.99
N THR A 168 -14.10 38.59 -13.69
CA THR A 168 -14.95 39.52 -12.91
C THR A 168 -16.25 38.86 -12.43
N ILE A 169 -16.18 38.41 -11.18
CA ILE A 169 -17.14 38.51 -10.07
C ILE A 169 -18.59 38.91 -10.43
N THR A 170 -19.55 38.06 -10.01
CA THR A 170 -20.82 38.56 -9.45
C THR A 170 -21.20 37.73 -8.23
N ALA A 171 -21.07 38.35 -7.06
CA ALA A 171 -21.80 37.98 -5.86
C ALA A 171 -23.15 38.70 -5.90
N ALA A 172 -24.22 37.92 -5.78
CA ALA A 172 -25.55 38.30 -5.30
C ALA A 172 -26.08 36.99 -4.68
N GLY A 173 -26.33 36.86 -3.39
CA GLY A 173 -26.96 37.81 -2.50
C GLY A 173 -28.46 37.53 -2.50
N GLU A 174 -28.89 36.49 -1.78
CA GLU A 174 -30.25 36.46 -1.23
C GLU A 174 -30.31 35.58 0.02
N SER A 175 -30.59 36.29 1.11
CA SER A 175 -30.95 35.80 2.43
C SER A 175 -32.27 35.04 2.41
N SER A 176 -32.31 33.89 3.05
CA SER A 176 -33.53 33.45 3.74
C SER A 176 -33.17 32.76 5.06
N THR A 177 -33.56 33.46 6.11
CA THR A 177 -33.68 33.05 7.49
C THR A 177 -34.51 31.78 7.58
N THR A 178 -34.04 30.76 8.28
CA THR A 178 -34.92 29.86 9.04
C THR A 178 -34.15 29.37 10.26
N GLU A 179 -34.54 29.90 11.42
CA GLU A 179 -34.29 29.30 12.72
C GLU A 179 -34.85 27.87 12.73
N SER A 180 -34.08 26.89 13.18
CA SER A 180 -34.60 25.71 13.86
C SER A 180 -33.50 25.00 14.64
N GLN A 181 -33.58 25.21 15.95
CA GLN A 181 -33.37 24.25 17.03
C GLN A 181 -32.28 23.17 16.88
N VAL A 182 -31.29 23.31 17.75
CA VAL A 182 -30.52 22.24 18.35
C VAL A 182 -31.45 21.13 18.84
N THR A 183 -31.29 19.92 18.31
CA THR A 183 -31.66 18.68 19.01
C THR A 183 -30.57 17.66 18.73
N ASP A 184 -29.79 17.35 19.76
CA ASP A 184 -28.89 16.21 19.82
C ASP A 184 -29.68 14.91 19.59
N GLN A 185 -29.47 14.26 18.46
CA GLN A 185 -29.50 12.79 18.27
C GLN A 185 -29.04 12.46 16.84
N PRO A 186 -28.09 11.53 16.64
CA PRO A 186 -27.71 11.11 15.29
C PRO A 186 -28.89 10.33 14.66
N PRO A 187 -29.37 10.72 13.46
CA PRO A 187 -30.41 9.96 12.78
C PRO A 187 -29.86 8.57 12.41
N PRO A 188 -30.68 7.51 12.46
CA PRO A 188 -30.26 6.18 12.02
C PRO A 188 -29.95 6.27 10.53
N LEU A 189 -28.67 6.11 10.18
CA LEU A 189 -28.16 6.04 8.80
C LEU A 189 -28.94 4.96 8.04
N GLY A 190 -29.96 5.41 7.31
CA GLY A 190 -30.81 4.58 6.48
C GLY A 190 -30.19 4.38 5.11
N LEU A 191 -30.48 3.24 4.48
CA LEU A 191 -30.09 2.94 3.11
C LEU A 191 -30.55 4.01 2.09
N ALA A 192 -31.56 4.80 2.44
CA ALA A 192 -32.05 5.93 1.65
C ALA A 192 -31.01 7.06 1.50
N ASP A 193 -30.29 7.41 2.57
CA ASP A 193 -29.24 8.43 2.52
C ASP A 193 -28.04 7.95 1.67
N PHE A 194 -27.72 6.65 1.77
CA PHE A 194 -26.68 6.06 0.92
C PHE A 194 -27.10 6.07 -0.56
N LEU A 195 -28.37 5.79 -0.86
CA LEU A 195 -28.88 5.80 -2.23
C LEU A 195 -28.83 7.22 -2.82
N GLU A 196 -29.12 8.24 -2.01
CA GLU A 196 -29.09 9.63 -2.45
C GLU A 196 -27.65 10.12 -2.66
N VAL A 197 -26.71 9.75 -1.79
CA VAL A 197 -25.28 10.01 -2.00
C VAL A 197 -24.76 9.30 -3.25
N LEU A 198 -25.20 8.07 -3.52
CA LEU A 198 -24.80 7.33 -4.72
C LEU A 198 -25.38 7.94 -6.00
N ARG A 199 -26.61 8.45 -5.93
CA ARG A 199 -27.26 9.18 -7.04
C ARG A 199 -26.56 10.51 -7.31
N GLN A 200 -26.26 11.27 -6.26
CA GLN A 200 -25.53 12.54 -6.34
C GLN A 200 -24.09 12.35 -6.87
N TRP A 201 -23.42 11.26 -6.46
CA TRP A 201 -22.11 10.88 -6.99
C TRP A 201 -22.20 10.49 -8.48
N GLY A 202 -23.23 9.72 -8.86
CA GLY A 202 -23.47 9.34 -10.25
C GLY A 202 -23.76 10.54 -11.16
N GLU A 203 -24.53 11.52 -10.69
CA GLU A 203 -24.82 12.75 -11.43
C GLU A 203 -23.57 13.65 -11.52
N GLY A 204 -22.78 13.76 -10.45
CA GLY A 204 -21.51 14.49 -10.45
C GLY A 204 -20.47 13.91 -11.39
N ILE A 205 -20.38 12.58 -11.51
CA ILE A 205 -19.50 11.91 -12.47
C ILE A 205 -19.96 12.13 -13.89
N LYS A 206 -21.26 12.07 -14.16
CA LYS A 206 -21.78 12.34 -15.50
C LYS A 206 -21.39 13.74 -15.94
N GLN A 207 -21.65 14.76 -15.11
CA GLN A 207 -21.37 16.14 -15.46
C GLN A 207 -19.86 16.39 -15.62
N THR A 208 -19.03 15.84 -14.73
CA THR A 208 -17.57 15.89 -14.85
C THR A 208 -17.09 15.20 -16.13
N THR A 209 -17.62 14.03 -16.46
CA THR A 209 -17.24 13.28 -17.67
C THR A 209 -17.68 13.99 -18.95
N TYR A 210 -18.85 14.65 -18.94
CA TYR A 210 -19.33 15.47 -20.05
C TYR A 210 -18.47 16.73 -20.23
N ASP A 211 -18.08 17.41 -19.16
CA ASP A 211 -17.21 18.59 -19.22
C ASP A 211 -15.79 18.22 -19.69
N PHE A 212 -15.26 17.06 -19.28
CA PHE A 212 -13.99 16.53 -19.80
C PHE A 212 -14.11 16.09 -21.27
N MET A 213 -15.23 15.45 -21.67
CA MET A 213 -15.45 15.04 -23.05
C MET A 213 -15.65 16.23 -23.99
N ALA A 214 -16.32 17.29 -23.55
CA ALA A 214 -16.59 18.45 -24.39
C ALA A 214 -15.35 19.34 -24.58
N ASN A 215 -14.44 19.38 -23.60
CA ASN A 215 -13.32 20.31 -23.60
C ASN A 215 -11.99 19.70 -24.09
N ASP A 216 -11.74 18.39 -23.89
CA ASP A 216 -10.44 17.75 -24.21
C ASP A 216 -10.47 16.73 -25.37
N VAL A 217 -11.64 16.49 -25.99
CA VAL A 217 -11.79 15.53 -27.09
C VAL A 217 -11.58 16.22 -28.44
N ASN A 218 -10.32 16.54 -28.75
CA ASN A 218 -9.91 16.93 -30.09
C ASN A 218 -9.67 15.67 -30.96
N LYS A 219 -10.07 15.69 -32.24
CA LYS A 219 -9.93 14.53 -33.17
C LYS A 219 -8.48 14.03 -33.25
N HIS A 220 -7.52 14.95 -33.13
CA HIS A 220 -6.10 14.64 -33.06
C HIS A 220 -5.72 13.82 -31.81
N ASN A 221 -6.30 14.16 -30.65
CA ASN A 221 -6.04 13.47 -29.38
C ASN A 221 -6.63 12.07 -29.40
N ILE A 222 -7.87 11.90 -29.91
CA ILE A 222 -8.50 10.58 -30.09
C ILE A 222 -7.67 9.67 -30.99
N MET A 223 -7.18 10.19 -32.12
CA MET A 223 -6.36 9.40 -33.05
C MET A 223 -5.03 8.98 -32.42
N GLY A 224 -4.44 9.85 -31.59
CA GLY A 224 -3.27 9.54 -30.77
C GLY A 224 -3.55 8.41 -29.77
N THR A 225 -4.67 8.51 -29.04
CA THR A 225 -5.10 7.51 -28.07
C THR A 225 -5.38 6.16 -28.71
N ILE A 226 -6.02 6.10 -29.87
CA ILE A 226 -6.28 4.84 -30.60
C ILE A 226 -4.97 4.18 -31.04
N ARG A 227 -4.01 4.96 -31.55
CA ARG A 227 -2.69 4.44 -31.95
C ARG A 227 -1.90 3.92 -30.75
N PHE A 228 -1.90 4.66 -29.64
CA PHE A 228 -1.29 4.23 -28.40
C PHE A 228 -1.94 2.95 -27.86
N LEU A 229 -3.27 2.87 -27.89
CA LEU A 229 -4.02 1.70 -27.45
C LEU A 229 -3.69 0.48 -28.32
N GLY A 230 -3.56 0.66 -29.63
CA GLY A 230 -3.09 -0.39 -30.53
C GLY A 230 -1.70 -0.90 -30.17
N LEU A 231 -0.73 0.00 -29.97
CA LEU A 231 0.63 -0.37 -29.56
C LEU A 231 0.66 -1.07 -28.19
N LEU A 232 -0.17 -0.62 -27.25
CA LEU A 232 -0.29 -1.22 -25.93
C LEU A 232 -0.85 -2.64 -26.02
N LEU A 233 -1.88 -2.87 -26.86
CA LEU A 233 -2.41 -4.22 -27.10
C LEU A 233 -1.40 -5.13 -27.77
N PHE A 234 -0.63 -4.64 -28.74
CA PHE A 234 0.46 -5.41 -29.35
C PHE A 234 1.58 -5.73 -28.37
N SER A 235 1.93 -4.79 -27.49
CA SER A 235 2.94 -4.99 -26.45
C SER A 235 2.48 -6.01 -25.41
N ILE A 236 1.24 -5.91 -24.92
CA ILE A 236 0.66 -6.88 -23.99
C ILE A 236 0.53 -8.25 -24.64
N GLY A 237 0.05 -8.32 -25.89
CA GLY A 237 -0.07 -9.57 -26.64
C GLY A 237 1.27 -10.24 -26.86
N GLY A 238 2.28 -9.48 -27.30
CA GLY A 238 3.65 -9.98 -27.47
C GLY A 238 4.26 -10.46 -26.16
N GLY A 239 4.07 -9.68 -25.08
CA GLY A 239 4.48 -10.05 -23.73
C GLY A 239 3.79 -11.33 -23.23
N ALA A 240 2.49 -11.48 -23.49
CA ALA A 240 1.72 -12.67 -23.11
C ALA A 240 2.18 -13.92 -23.86
N ILE A 241 2.44 -13.81 -25.17
CA ILE A 241 2.97 -14.94 -25.96
C ILE A 241 4.36 -15.36 -25.46
N ALA A 242 5.24 -14.39 -25.18
CA ALA A 242 6.55 -14.67 -24.62
C ALA A 242 6.43 -15.33 -23.23
N ALA A 243 5.58 -14.78 -22.35
CA ALA A 243 5.30 -15.33 -21.04
C ALA A 243 4.74 -16.77 -21.13
N LEU A 244 3.83 -17.05 -22.07
CA LEU A 244 3.31 -18.41 -22.28
C LEU A 244 4.42 -19.40 -22.68
N ARG A 245 5.35 -18.98 -23.55
CA ARG A 245 6.49 -19.83 -23.92
C ARG A 245 7.39 -20.13 -22.73
N PHE A 246 7.74 -19.11 -21.95
CA PHE A 246 8.53 -19.30 -20.75
C PHE A 246 7.81 -20.16 -19.72
N LEU A 247 6.51 -19.91 -19.50
CA LEU A 247 5.68 -20.66 -18.57
C LEU A 247 5.54 -22.12 -19.02
N GLY A 248 5.41 -22.39 -20.32
CA GLY A 248 5.36 -23.76 -20.84
C GLY A 248 6.66 -24.53 -20.58
N ILE A 249 7.81 -23.92 -20.89
CA ILE A 249 9.13 -24.54 -20.63
C ILE A 249 9.34 -24.75 -19.14
N PHE A 250 8.96 -23.77 -18.32
CA PHE A 250 9.01 -23.87 -16.87
C PHE A 250 8.09 -24.97 -16.34
N ALA A 251 6.84 -25.03 -16.82
CA ALA A 251 5.84 -26.00 -16.38
C ALA A 251 6.29 -27.42 -16.66
N VAL A 252 6.86 -27.70 -17.84
CA VAL A 252 7.40 -29.04 -18.16
C VAL A 252 8.54 -29.41 -17.21
N ARG A 253 9.49 -28.50 -16.95
CA ARG A 253 10.60 -28.74 -16.01
C ARG A 253 10.09 -28.93 -14.58
N PHE A 254 9.14 -28.10 -14.16
CA PHE A 254 8.52 -28.18 -12.85
C PHE A 254 7.79 -29.50 -12.67
N LEU A 255 7.01 -29.94 -13.67
CA LEU A 255 6.26 -31.19 -13.61
C LEU A 255 7.18 -32.41 -13.59
N PHE A 256 8.31 -32.35 -14.30
CA PHE A 256 9.36 -33.38 -14.23
C PHE A 256 9.97 -33.44 -12.83
N GLU A 257 10.32 -32.29 -12.25
CA GLU A 257 10.89 -32.23 -10.90
C GLU A 257 9.87 -32.65 -9.82
N LEU A 258 8.60 -32.26 -10.00
CA LEU A 258 7.48 -32.65 -9.15
C LEU A 258 7.22 -34.16 -9.23
N SER A 259 7.35 -34.77 -10.41
CA SER A 259 7.26 -36.22 -10.58
C SER A 259 8.38 -36.92 -9.83
N ARG A 260 9.63 -36.44 -9.96
CA ARG A 260 10.76 -36.98 -9.19
C ARG A 260 10.56 -36.83 -7.68
N LEU A 261 10.03 -35.68 -7.25
CA LEU A 261 9.69 -35.44 -5.85
C LEU A 261 8.59 -36.38 -5.38
N SER A 262 7.52 -36.59 -6.16
CA SER A 262 6.44 -37.51 -5.85
C SER A 262 6.96 -38.96 -5.72
N HIS A 263 7.83 -39.40 -6.63
CA HIS A 263 8.46 -40.72 -6.54
C HIS A 263 9.31 -40.88 -5.27
N ALA A 264 10.02 -39.84 -4.86
CA ALA A 264 10.77 -39.85 -3.59
C ALA A 264 9.87 -39.78 -2.35
N LEU A 265 8.75 -39.03 -2.43
CA LEU A 265 7.84 -38.77 -1.32
C LEU A 265 6.86 -39.93 -1.07
N THR A 266 6.45 -40.65 -2.12
CA THR A 266 5.48 -41.75 -2.05
C THR A 266 5.87 -42.81 -0.99
N PRO A 267 7.09 -43.37 -0.96
CA PRO A 267 7.46 -44.36 0.05
C PRO A 267 7.44 -43.77 1.47
N ILE A 268 7.80 -42.49 1.63
CA ILE A 268 7.79 -41.78 2.92
C ILE A 268 6.34 -41.64 3.43
N LEU A 269 5.43 -41.19 2.57
CA LEU A 269 4.00 -41.06 2.88
C LEU A 269 3.37 -42.40 3.24
N LEU A 270 3.69 -43.46 2.50
CA LEU A 270 3.19 -44.80 2.79
C LEU A 270 3.70 -45.32 4.15
N GLN A 271 4.97 -45.07 4.49
CA GLN A 271 5.50 -45.42 5.82
C GLN A 271 4.82 -44.64 6.95
N ILE A 272 4.58 -43.34 6.75
CA ILE A 272 3.84 -42.52 7.73
C ILE A 272 2.41 -43.04 7.90
N LEU A 273 1.74 -43.40 6.80
CA LEU A 273 0.39 -43.96 6.85
C LEU A 273 0.36 -45.31 7.59
N GLN A 274 1.34 -46.19 7.35
CA GLN A 274 1.48 -47.46 8.06
C GLN A 274 1.74 -47.24 9.56
N PHE A 275 2.61 -46.30 9.90
CA PHE A 275 2.88 -45.93 11.28
C PHE A 275 1.60 -45.42 11.98
N LEU A 276 0.84 -44.55 11.32
CA LEU A 276 -0.43 -44.05 11.84
C LEU A 276 -1.47 -45.17 12.01
N ASN A 277 -1.57 -46.07 11.05
CA ASN A 277 -2.47 -47.22 11.13
C ASN A 277 -2.11 -48.14 12.30
N ASN A 278 -0.81 -48.35 12.55
CA ASN A 278 -0.34 -49.14 13.69
C ASN A 278 -0.64 -48.45 15.03
N ILE A 279 -0.52 -47.12 15.10
CA ILE A 279 -0.93 -46.36 16.29
C ILE A 279 -2.43 -46.54 16.55
N VAL A 280 -3.26 -46.33 15.53
CA VAL A 280 -4.72 -46.46 15.66
C VAL A 280 -5.11 -47.89 16.03
N GLY A 281 -4.50 -48.89 15.39
CA GLY A 281 -4.72 -50.30 15.70
C GLY A 281 -4.30 -50.67 17.13
N GLY A 282 -3.14 -50.20 17.58
CA GLY A 282 -2.66 -50.40 18.96
C GLY A 282 -3.59 -49.76 19.98
N VAL A 283 -4.07 -48.54 19.72
CA VAL A 283 -5.06 -47.86 20.56
C VAL A 283 -6.38 -48.62 20.59
N PHE A 284 -6.85 -49.15 19.45
CA PHE A 284 -8.07 -49.96 19.39
C PHE A 284 -7.92 -51.27 20.19
N ILE A 285 -6.79 -51.95 20.08
CA ILE A 285 -6.48 -53.14 20.90
C ILE A 285 -6.49 -52.77 22.39
N LEU A 286 -5.90 -51.65 22.77
CA LEU A 286 -5.89 -51.19 24.16
C LEU A 286 -7.32 -50.94 24.68
N PHE A 287 -8.17 -50.29 23.89
CA PHE A 287 -9.59 -50.13 24.20
C PHE A 287 -10.32 -51.47 24.34
N THR A 288 -10.12 -52.40 23.41
CA THR A 288 -10.78 -53.72 23.48
C THR A 288 -10.29 -54.56 24.66
N MET A 289 -9.02 -54.47 25.06
CA MET A 289 -8.50 -55.13 26.25
C MET A 289 -9.09 -54.54 27.54
N ILE A 290 -9.17 -53.21 27.64
CA ILE A 290 -9.82 -52.54 28.78
C ILE A 290 -11.31 -52.91 28.83
N TRP A 291 -12.00 -52.88 27.70
CA TRP A 291 -13.40 -53.26 27.60
C TRP A 291 -13.64 -54.72 27.99
N LYS A 292 -12.80 -55.63 27.49
CA LYS A 292 -12.82 -57.04 27.87
C LYS A 292 -12.57 -57.20 29.36
N ASP A 293 -11.54 -56.58 29.93
CA ASP A 293 -11.24 -56.66 31.36
C ASP A 293 -12.41 -56.14 32.21
N ILE A 294 -13.02 -55.02 31.83
CA ILE A 294 -14.21 -54.48 32.48
C ILE A 294 -15.38 -55.48 32.46
N ILE A 295 -15.61 -56.16 31.33
CA ILE A 295 -16.71 -57.13 31.19
C ILE A 295 -16.40 -58.49 31.85
N THR A 296 -15.15 -58.95 31.80
CA THR A 296 -14.75 -60.28 32.33
C THR A 296 -14.26 -60.27 33.78
N ARG A 297 -14.34 -59.13 34.48
CA ARG A 297 -13.96 -58.96 35.91
C ARG A 297 -14.66 -59.90 36.92
N GLY A 298 -15.54 -60.80 36.48
CA GLY A 298 -16.21 -61.79 37.33
C GLY A 298 -16.05 -63.26 36.90
N GLN A 299 -15.26 -63.59 35.87
CA GLN A 299 -15.19 -64.97 35.36
C GLN A 299 -13.85 -65.65 35.74
N PRO A 300 -13.87 -66.79 36.47
CA PRO A 300 -12.64 -67.49 36.88
C PRO A 300 -11.91 -68.08 35.66
N PRO A 301 -10.57 -68.23 35.70
CA PRO A 301 -9.80 -68.77 34.59
C PRO A 301 -10.24 -70.21 34.31
N THR A 302 -10.70 -70.48 33.09
CA THR A 302 -10.94 -71.84 32.61
C THR A 302 -9.62 -72.61 32.62
N PRO A 303 -9.56 -73.82 33.21
CA PRO A 303 -8.33 -74.60 33.27
C PRO A 303 -7.91 -75.00 31.86
N LYS A 304 -6.62 -74.78 31.55
CA LYS A 304 -5.98 -75.23 30.32
C LYS A 304 -6.14 -76.74 30.21
N GLN A 305 -6.92 -77.21 29.25
CA GLN A 305 -6.90 -78.62 28.86
C GLN A 305 -5.50 -78.95 28.30
N PRO A 306 -4.85 -80.05 28.74
CA PRO A 306 -3.58 -80.47 28.17
C PRO A 306 -3.79 -80.84 26.70
N LEU A 307 -2.86 -80.42 25.83
CA LEU A 307 -2.86 -80.75 24.42
C LEU A 307 -2.86 -82.28 24.23
N GLU A 308 -3.96 -82.84 23.76
CA GLU A 308 -3.96 -84.16 23.13
C GLU A 308 -3.06 -84.08 21.90
N GLY A 309 -1.93 -84.78 21.95
CA GLY A 309 -0.98 -84.88 20.85
C GLY A 309 -1.63 -85.55 19.65
N SER A 310 -1.90 -84.76 18.60
CA SER A 310 -2.27 -85.28 17.29
C SER A 310 -1.10 -86.08 16.71
N THR A 311 -1.15 -87.41 16.86
CA THR A 311 -0.22 -88.39 16.27
C THR A 311 -0.43 -88.51 14.76
N ARG A 312 -0.17 -87.42 14.02
CA ARG A 312 -0.29 -87.38 12.56
C ARG A 312 1.05 -87.16 11.86
N PHE A 313 2.14 -87.60 12.48
CA PHE A 313 3.42 -87.71 11.79
C PHE A 313 3.58 -89.12 11.22
N LYS A 314 3.40 -89.20 9.91
CA LYS A 314 3.65 -90.35 9.04
C LYS A 314 5.15 -90.67 9.11
N SER A 315 5.53 -91.74 9.80
CA SER A 315 6.92 -92.19 9.91
C SER A 315 7.44 -92.58 8.52
N ILE A 316 8.49 -91.90 8.07
CA ILE A 316 9.21 -92.23 6.83
C ILE A 316 10.17 -93.36 7.16
N THR A 317 9.83 -94.58 6.74
CA THR A 317 10.74 -95.73 6.72
C THR A 317 11.69 -95.61 5.53
N TYR A 318 12.99 -95.57 5.79
CA TYR A 318 14.02 -95.68 4.75
C TYR A 318 14.28 -97.17 4.46
N ASP A 319 14.06 -97.56 3.20
CA ASP A 319 14.46 -98.86 2.68
C ASP A 319 15.99 -98.90 2.55
N ARG A 320 16.62 -99.91 3.17
CA ARG A 320 18.08 -100.10 3.19
C ARG A 320 18.40 -101.57 2.88
N SER A 321 18.42 -101.90 1.61
CA SER A 321 19.01 -103.11 1.03
C SER A 321 19.11 -102.87 -0.48
N ASP A 322 20.23 -103.03 -1.18
CA ASP A 322 21.24 -104.07 -1.04
C ASP A 322 22.65 -103.58 -1.39
N ARG A 323 23.59 -103.96 -0.53
CA ARG A 323 25.03 -103.86 -0.80
C ARG A 323 25.65 -105.26 -0.71
N ARG A 324 25.88 -105.84 -1.89
CA ARG A 324 26.93 -106.84 -2.23
C ARG A 324 26.96 -108.19 -1.47
N ARG A 325 27.06 -109.27 -2.25
CA ARG A 325 28.24 -110.17 -2.41
C ARG A 325 27.83 -111.30 -3.38
N TRP A 326 28.47 -111.47 -4.54
CA TRP A 326 29.71 -112.22 -4.73
C TRP A 326 29.78 -113.52 -3.94
N ARG A 327 29.30 -114.61 -4.55
CA ARG A 327 30.07 -115.84 -4.75
C ARG A 327 29.44 -116.68 -5.86
#